data_AF-A0A6A6JJK8-F1
#
_entry.id   AF-A0A6A6JJK8-F1
#
_cell.length_a   1.000
_cell.length_b   1.000
_cell.length_c   1.000
_cell.angle_alpha   90.00
_cell.angle_beta   90.00
_cell.angle_gamma   90.00
#
_symmetry.space_group_name_H-M   'P 1'
#
loop_
_entity.id
_entity.type
_entity.pdbx_description
1 polymer ?
#
loop_
_entity_poly.entity_id
_entity_poly.type
_entity_poly.pdbx_seq_one_letter_code
_entity_poly.pdbx_strand_id
1 'polypeptide(L)'
;MAATGIVYLAIHIWNLILVFSGFELGWSCVYYDIEGNFLRFAVHIVQVPRWIFWIFALPIYYFPLVLFRTIVHRDVQALLRYPPRLALKIYQRLAQRAEAQKRPANAATELLDLTPLPNTPKPPLASLLSTYDILLLIAANLHYSDFRNLTLASRHVRHAALHRLPPDHYIRYTCHPDERTGRIRCFLCDIPCCTSCCTFTPIRQSPLPFHLESCRPYCHGCYITHIHRDPHTYDGNELMATTCECHPEPSRLQWLWDYLYRAEYLETENTQERRHVCRQCNTLNDRELTKKWDRRAMWELMHPEAREGMNSCVMCKKDVRGALRWWVCGECGLECTSGVHLA
;
A
#
# COMPACT_ATOMS: atom_id res chain seq x y z
N MET A 1 -12.35 -8.83 -5.95
CA MET A 1 -12.97 -10.04 -6.56
C MET A 1 -14.20 -10.54 -5.78
N ALA A 2 -14.45 -10.11 -4.53
CA ALA A 2 -15.69 -10.43 -3.81
C ALA A 2 -16.93 -9.69 -4.34
N ALA A 3 -16.81 -8.44 -4.83
CA ALA A 3 -17.91 -7.70 -5.44
C ALA A 3 -18.45 -8.37 -6.72
N THR A 4 -17.56 -8.93 -7.55
CA THR A 4 -17.97 -9.77 -8.68
C THR A 4 -18.65 -11.06 -8.22
N GLY A 5 -18.28 -11.61 -7.06
CA GLY A 5 -18.91 -12.79 -6.45
C GLY A 5 -20.31 -12.50 -5.91
N ILE A 6 -20.52 -11.37 -5.23
CA ILE A 6 -21.83 -10.95 -4.70
C ILE A 6 -22.74 -10.50 -5.84
N VAL A 7 -22.23 -9.79 -6.85
CA VAL A 7 -23.01 -9.48 -8.06
C VAL A 7 -23.33 -10.76 -8.83
N TYR A 8 -22.41 -11.72 -8.93
CA TYR A 8 -22.73 -13.04 -9.48
C TYR A 8 -23.79 -13.77 -8.66
N LEU A 9 -23.66 -13.78 -7.33
CA LEU A 9 -24.61 -14.43 -6.44
C LEU A 9 -25.98 -13.76 -6.53
N ALA A 10 -26.04 -12.43 -6.58
CA ALA A 10 -27.26 -11.66 -6.74
C ALA A 10 -27.89 -11.86 -8.12
N ILE A 11 -27.08 -11.95 -9.18
CA ILE A 11 -27.56 -12.30 -10.53
C ILE A 11 -28.07 -13.75 -10.55
N HIS A 12 -27.40 -14.68 -9.88
CA HIS A 12 -27.84 -16.08 -9.78
C HIS A 12 -29.12 -16.22 -8.96
N ILE A 13 -29.22 -15.52 -7.82
CA ILE A 13 -30.43 -15.47 -6.99
C ILE A 13 -31.56 -14.80 -7.77
N TRP A 14 -31.30 -13.70 -8.48
CA TRP A 14 -32.29 -13.03 -9.33
C TRP A 14 -32.76 -13.90 -10.49
N ASN A 15 -31.84 -14.61 -11.15
CA ASN A 15 -32.19 -15.57 -12.20
C ASN A 15 -32.96 -16.78 -11.64
N LEU A 16 -32.62 -17.25 -10.43
CA LEU A 16 -33.38 -18.28 -9.73
C LEU A 16 -34.79 -17.80 -9.40
N ILE A 17 -34.93 -16.58 -8.88
CA ILE A 17 -36.24 -15.95 -8.60
C ILE A 17 -37.04 -15.79 -9.90
N LEU A 18 -36.40 -15.39 -11.01
CA LEU A 18 -37.08 -15.31 -12.31
C LEU A 18 -37.53 -16.69 -12.80
N VAL A 19 -36.67 -17.72 -12.71
CA VAL A 19 -37.04 -19.09 -13.09
C VAL A 19 -38.16 -19.62 -12.21
N PHE A 20 -38.10 -19.43 -10.89
CA PHE A 20 -39.15 -19.85 -9.96
C PHE A 20 -40.46 -19.08 -10.15
N SER A 21 -40.41 -17.77 -10.39
CA SER A 21 -41.62 -16.97 -10.67
C SER A 21 -42.23 -17.31 -12.03
N GLY A 22 -41.42 -17.66 -13.03
CA GLY A 22 -41.88 -18.24 -14.29
C GLY A 22 -42.53 -19.62 -14.10
N PHE A 23 -41.99 -20.43 -13.19
CA PHE A 23 -42.53 -21.76 -12.87
C PHE A 23 -43.85 -21.68 -12.11
N GLU A 24 -43.97 -20.79 -11.11
CA GLU A 24 -45.22 -20.50 -10.38
C GLU A 24 -46.32 -19.97 -11.31
N LEU A 25 -45.97 -19.10 -12.25
CA LEU A 25 -46.91 -18.59 -13.27
C LEU A 25 -47.33 -19.70 -14.26
N GLY A 26 -46.43 -20.57 -14.67
CA GLY A 26 -46.75 -21.72 -15.52
C GLY A 26 -47.56 -22.81 -14.80
N TRP A 27 -47.25 -23.06 -13.52
CA TRP A 27 -47.96 -24.01 -12.67
C TRP A 27 -49.39 -23.55 -12.38
N SER A 28 -49.57 -22.25 -12.13
CA SER A 28 -50.89 -21.63 -12.00
C SER A 28 -51.74 -21.75 -13.28
N CYS A 29 -51.12 -21.90 -14.47
CA CYS A 29 -51.84 -22.14 -15.73
C CYS A 29 -52.30 -23.59 -15.92
N VAL A 30 -51.64 -24.57 -15.32
CA VAL A 30 -52.04 -25.98 -15.41
C VAL A 30 -53.19 -26.28 -14.45
N TYR A 31 -53.31 -25.51 -13.35
CA TYR A 31 -54.27 -25.77 -12.28
C TYR A 31 -55.56 -24.93 -12.35
N TYR A 32 -55.61 -23.84 -13.13
CA TYR A 32 -56.82 -23.02 -13.27
C TYR A 32 -57.65 -23.39 -14.51
N ASP A 33 -58.88 -23.81 -14.22
CA ASP A 33 -59.90 -24.39 -15.08
C ASP A 33 -60.30 -23.55 -16.31
N ILE A 34 -60.85 -24.25 -17.32
CA ILE A 34 -60.85 -23.94 -18.76
C ILE A 34 -61.83 -22.82 -19.19
N GLU A 35 -62.65 -22.27 -18.30
CA GLU A 35 -63.73 -21.35 -18.71
C GLU A 35 -63.37 -19.88 -18.47
N GLY A 36 -62.75 -19.24 -19.48
CA GLY A 36 -62.66 -17.76 -19.57
C GLY A 36 -61.30 -17.12 -19.88
N ASN A 37 -60.28 -17.89 -20.29
CA ASN A 37 -58.88 -17.42 -20.28
C ASN A 37 -58.16 -17.34 -21.64
N PHE A 38 -58.86 -17.11 -22.77
CA PHE A 38 -58.20 -17.01 -24.08
C PHE A 38 -57.15 -15.88 -24.16
N LEU A 39 -57.45 -14.71 -23.57
CA LEU A 39 -56.51 -13.59 -23.50
C LEU A 39 -55.26 -13.90 -22.66
N ARG A 40 -55.41 -14.66 -21.56
CA ARG A 40 -54.26 -15.08 -20.75
C ARG A 40 -53.41 -16.10 -21.50
N PHE A 41 -54.05 -17.07 -22.16
CA PHE A 41 -53.37 -18.04 -23.02
C PHE A 41 -52.56 -17.35 -24.14
N ALA A 42 -53.14 -16.35 -24.81
CA ALA A 42 -52.44 -15.56 -25.82
C ALA A 42 -51.23 -14.81 -25.26
N VAL A 43 -51.34 -14.18 -24.08
CA VAL A 43 -50.22 -13.52 -23.40
C VAL A 43 -49.10 -14.52 -23.07
N HIS A 44 -49.44 -15.73 -22.64
CA HIS A 44 -48.46 -16.77 -22.34
C HIS A 44 -47.75 -17.30 -23.59
N ILE A 45 -48.47 -17.53 -24.70
CA ILE A 45 -47.85 -17.91 -25.98
C ILE A 45 -46.82 -16.86 -26.42
N VAL A 46 -47.12 -15.56 -26.23
CA VAL A 46 -46.18 -14.48 -26.56
C VAL A 46 -44.96 -14.47 -25.62
N GLN A 47 -45.08 -14.97 -24.39
CA GLN A 47 -43.97 -15.05 -23.43
C GLN A 47 -43.10 -16.31 -23.57
N VAL A 48 -43.63 -17.42 -24.10
CA VAL A 48 -42.87 -18.67 -24.29
C VAL A 48 -41.55 -18.46 -25.06
N PRO A 49 -41.50 -17.72 -26.18
CA PRO A 49 -40.24 -17.43 -26.88
C PRO A 49 -39.20 -16.70 -26.02
N ARG A 50 -39.63 -15.85 -25.08
CA ARG A 50 -38.71 -15.16 -24.15
C ARG A 50 -38.08 -16.14 -23.18
N TRP A 51 -38.86 -17.09 -22.64
CA TRP A 51 -38.34 -18.13 -21.76
C TRP A 51 -37.38 -19.07 -22.48
N ILE A 52 -37.76 -19.52 -23.69
CA ILE A 52 -36.89 -20.31 -24.55
C ILE A 52 -35.57 -19.55 -24.79
N PHE A 53 -35.64 -18.27 -25.14
CA PHE A 53 -34.44 -17.45 -25.30
C PHE A 53 -33.57 -17.43 -24.04
N TRP A 54 -34.11 -17.20 -22.84
CA TRP A 54 -33.31 -17.17 -21.61
C TRP A 54 -32.73 -18.54 -21.23
N ILE A 55 -33.51 -19.63 -21.38
CA ILE A 55 -33.08 -21.00 -21.08
C ILE A 55 -31.90 -21.41 -21.96
N PHE A 56 -31.86 -20.98 -23.23
CA PHE A 56 -30.73 -21.30 -24.11
C PHE A 56 -29.61 -20.24 -24.05
N ALA A 57 -29.94 -18.95 -23.98
CA ALA A 57 -28.95 -17.88 -23.97
C ALA A 57 -28.12 -17.84 -22.69
N LEU A 58 -28.71 -18.11 -21.50
CA LEU A 58 -27.95 -18.09 -20.25
C LEU A 58 -26.88 -19.20 -20.21
N PRO A 59 -27.16 -20.49 -20.47
CA PRO A 59 -26.12 -21.50 -20.56
C PRO A 59 -25.11 -21.20 -21.66
N ILE A 60 -25.53 -20.75 -22.86
CA ILE A 60 -24.57 -20.39 -23.92
C ILE A 60 -23.64 -19.26 -23.48
N TYR A 61 -24.13 -18.31 -22.68
CA TYR A 61 -23.32 -17.22 -22.13
C TYR A 61 -22.41 -17.67 -20.98
N TYR A 62 -22.91 -18.49 -20.05
CA TYR A 62 -22.16 -18.92 -18.86
C TYR A 62 -21.26 -20.14 -19.09
N PHE A 63 -21.59 -21.01 -20.03
CA PHE A 63 -20.85 -22.23 -20.32
C PHE A 63 -19.39 -21.94 -20.70
N PRO A 64 -19.07 -20.96 -21.59
CA PRO A 64 -17.70 -20.54 -21.82
C PRO A 64 -17.00 -20.07 -20.54
N LEU A 65 -17.70 -19.35 -19.65
CA LEU A 65 -17.12 -18.83 -18.40
C LEU A 65 -16.83 -19.94 -17.38
N VAL A 66 -17.70 -20.95 -17.28
CA VAL A 66 -17.52 -22.11 -16.41
C VAL A 66 -16.42 -23.02 -16.97
N LEU A 67 -16.45 -23.31 -18.28
CA LEU A 67 -15.37 -24.04 -18.95
C LEU A 67 -14.03 -23.33 -18.78
N PHE A 68 -14.03 -22.01 -18.93
CA PHE A 68 -12.83 -21.19 -18.75
C PHE A 68 -12.30 -21.23 -17.33
N ARG A 69 -13.18 -21.33 -16.32
CA ARG A 69 -12.75 -21.44 -14.92
C ARG A 69 -12.29 -22.83 -14.54
N THR A 70 -12.95 -23.87 -15.05
CA THR A 70 -12.78 -25.26 -14.58
C THR A 70 -11.83 -26.08 -15.43
N ILE A 71 -11.88 -25.94 -16.76
CA ILE A 71 -11.16 -26.82 -17.69
C ILE A 71 -9.88 -26.17 -18.22
N VAL A 72 -9.91 -24.85 -18.46
CA VAL A 72 -8.74 -24.17 -19.02
C VAL A 72 -7.60 -24.20 -18.00
N HIS A 73 -6.49 -24.81 -18.43
CA HIS A 73 -5.27 -24.95 -17.64
C HIS A 73 -4.87 -23.59 -17.03
N ARG A 74 -4.39 -23.61 -15.79
CA ARG A 74 -4.09 -22.39 -15.02
C ARG A 74 -3.11 -21.46 -15.74
N ASP A 75 -2.18 -22.03 -16.52
CA ASP A 75 -1.23 -21.25 -17.33
C ASP A 75 -1.93 -20.38 -18.36
N VAL A 76 -2.96 -20.90 -19.02
CA VAL A 76 -3.76 -20.18 -20.01
C VAL A 76 -4.64 -19.13 -19.32
N GLN A 77 -5.19 -19.44 -18.15
CA GLN A 77 -5.93 -18.45 -17.36
C GLN A 77 -5.04 -17.28 -16.93
N ALA A 78 -3.82 -17.56 -16.49
CA ALA A 78 -2.85 -16.54 -16.10
C ALA A 78 -2.43 -15.69 -17.32
N LEU A 79 -2.21 -16.33 -18.47
CA LEU A 79 -1.93 -15.64 -19.74
C LEU A 79 -3.06 -14.68 -20.15
N LEU A 80 -4.31 -15.02 -19.88
CA LEU A 80 -5.47 -14.19 -20.23
C LEU A 80 -5.78 -13.11 -19.19
N ARG A 81 -5.46 -13.33 -17.91
CA ARG A 81 -5.61 -12.30 -16.85
C ARG A 81 -4.49 -11.27 -16.87
N TYR A 82 -3.35 -11.62 -17.43
CA TYR A 82 -2.16 -10.77 -17.43
C TYR A 82 -2.34 -9.46 -18.24
N PRO A 83 -2.83 -9.44 -19.50
CA PRO A 83 -2.95 -8.21 -20.28
C PRO A 83 -3.87 -7.15 -19.69
N PRO A 84 -5.07 -7.48 -19.16
CA PRO A 84 -5.91 -6.50 -18.48
C PRO A 84 -5.23 -5.87 -17.26
N ARG A 85 -4.49 -6.65 -16.46
CA ARG A 85 -3.72 -6.12 -15.31
C ARG A 85 -2.57 -5.23 -15.75
N LEU A 86 -1.85 -5.64 -16.80
CA LEU A 86 -0.81 -4.82 -17.42
C LEU A 86 -1.40 -3.48 -17.89
N ALA A 87 -2.53 -3.49 -18.59
CA ALA A 87 -3.21 -2.29 -19.07
C ALA A 87 -3.64 -1.38 -17.91
N LEU A 88 -4.21 -1.94 -16.84
CA LEU A 88 -4.61 -1.18 -15.65
C LEU A 88 -3.42 -0.47 -15.01
N LYS A 89 -2.28 -1.17 -14.83
CA LYS A 89 -1.08 -0.56 -14.27
C LYS A 89 -0.47 0.51 -15.17
N ILE A 90 -0.47 0.30 -16.49
CA ILE A 90 -0.04 1.32 -17.46
C ILE A 90 -0.92 2.58 -17.32
N TYR A 91 -2.24 2.41 -17.26
CA TYR A 91 -3.18 3.50 -17.08
C TYR A 91 -2.96 4.27 -15.77
N GLN A 92 -2.82 3.56 -14.64
CA GLN A 92 -2.56 4.15 -13.32
C GLN A 92 -1.26 4.99 -13.34
N ARG A 93 -0.22 4.47 -13.97
CA ARG A 93 1.05 5.16 -14.11
C ARG A 93 0.94 6.44 -14.97
N LEU A 94 0.18 6.38 -16.06
CA LEU A 94 -0.08 7.56 -16.90
C LEU A 94 -0.86 8.62 -16.11
N ALA A 95 -1.86 8.22 -15.32
CA ALA A 95 -2.62 9.12 -14.46
C ALA A 95 -1.73 9.80 -13.41
N GLN A 96 -0.84 9.05 -12.74
CA GLN A 96 0.11 9.61 -11.77
C GLN A 96 1.11 10.58 -12.39
N ARG A 97 1.64 10.29 -13.59
CA ARG A 97 2.51 11.23 -14.31
C ARG A 97 1.77 12.53 -14.65
N ALA A 98 0.51 12.43 -15.05
CA ALA A 98 -0.33 13.60 -15.30
C ALA A 98 -0.59 14.41 -14.01
N GLU A 99 -0.77 13.75 -12.86
CA GLU A 99 -0.92 14.45 -11.58
C GLU A 99 0.39 15.10 -11.10
N ALA A 100 1.53 14.42 -11.24
CA ALA A 100 2.84 14.95 -10.89
C ALA A 100 3.19 16.19 -11.72
N GLN A 101 2.83 16.21 -13.01
CA GLN A 101 3.00 17.39 -13.88
C GLN A 101 2.13 18.59 -13.46
N LYS A 102 1.00 18.35 -12.79
CA LYS A 102 0.12 19.42 -12.30
C LYS A 102 0.59 20.05 -10.99
N ARG A 103 1.47 19.39 -10.22
CA ARG A 103 1.96 19.95 -8.95
C ARG A 103 2.93 21.10 -9.26
N PRO A 104 2.64 22.34 -8.83
CA PRO A 104 3.52 23.47 -9.11
C PRO A 104 4.89 23.24 -8.49
N ALA A 105 5.96 23.51 -9.25
CA ALA A 105 7.36 23.37 -8.84
C ALA A 105 7.73 24.18 -7.59
N ASN A 106 6.84 25.07 -7.13
CA ASN A 106 7.08 26.03 -6.07
C ASN A 106 6.95 25.44 -4.64
N ALA A 107 6.37 24.24 -4.47
CA ALA A 107 6.18 23.66 -3.14
C ALA A 107 7.50 23.17 -2.49
N ALA A 108 8.55 22.93 -3.28
CA ALA A 108 9.84 22.46 -2.77
C ALA A 108 10.72 23.59 -2.23
N THR A 109 10.46 24.84 -2.59
CA THR A 109 11.34 25.99 -2.32
C THR A 109 11.01 26.69 -0.99
N GLU A 110 9.85 26.44 -0.40
CA GLU A 110 9.41 27.15 0.82
C GLU A 110 10.05 26.62 2.12
N LEU A 111 10.72 25.47 2.10
CA LEU A 111 11.11 24.79 3.34
C LEU A 111 12.44 25.24 3.97
N LEU A 112 13.28 26.02 3.28
CA LEU A 112 14.64 26.32 3.76
C LEU A 112 15.11 27.74 3.40
N ASP A 113 14.25 28.75 3.53
CA ASP A 113 14.76 30.12 3.68
C ASP A 113 15.33 30.30 5.10
N LEU A 114 16.45 29.61 5.36
CA LEU A 114 17.23 29.73 6.59
C LEU A 114 18.08 30.99 6.61
N THR A 115 17.97 31.88 5.61
CA THR A 115 18.74 33.11 5.59
C THR A 115 18.39 33.96 6.82
N PRO A 116 19.36 34.18 7.74
CA PRO A 116 19.13 35.09 8.85
C PRO A 116 18.81 36.46 8.28
N LEU A 117 17.87 37.20 8.89
CA LEU A 117 17.67 38.60 8.52
C LEU A 117 19.01 39.34 8.65
N PRO A 118 19.50 40.01 7.58
CA PRO A 118 20.89 40.46 7.45
C PRO A 118 21.34 41.46 8.53
N ASN A 119 20.43 42.00 9.34
CA ASN A 119 20.71 43.06 10.30
C ASN A 119 20.44 42.68 11.78
N THR A 120 20.25 41.39 12.09
CA THR A 120 20.06 40.96 13.48
C THR A 120 21.41 40.69 14.15
N PRO A 121 21.74 41.33 15.29
CA PRO A 121 23.00 41.08 16.00
C PRO A 121 23.09 39.61 16.39
N LYS A 122 24.24 38.98 16.08
CA LYS A 122 24.45 37.56 16.39
C LYS A 122 24.58 37.40 17.91
N PRO A 123 23.77 36.54 18.55
CA PRO A 123 23.92 36.30 19.98
C PRO A 123 25.31 35.72 20.28
N PRO A 124 25.91 36.03 21.45
CA PRO A 124 27.28 35.61 21.79
C PRO A 124 27.45 34.10 21.73
N LEU A 125 26.42 33.34 22.13
CA LEU A 125 26.39 31.88 22.02
C LEU A 125 26.49 31.39 20.56
N ALA A 126 25.82 32.04 19.61
CA ALA A 126 25.93 31.66 18.19
C ALA A 126 27.32 32.00 17.63
N SER A 127 27.96 33.06 18.12
CA SER A 127 29.35 33.37 17.78
C SER A 127 30.30 32.27 18.30
N LEU A 128 30.13 31.84 19.56
CA LEU A 128 30.92 30.76 20.15
C LEU A 128 30.73 29.43 19.40
N LEU A 129 29.47 29.06 19.12
CA LEU A 129 29.14 27.83 18.39
C LEU A 129 29.50 27.88 16.90
N SER A 130 29.82 29.07 16.37
CA SER A 130 30.35 29.18 15.00
C SER A 130 31.80 28.67 14.90
N THR A 131 32.51 28.55 16.02
CA THR A 131 33.83 27.91 16.10
C THR A 131 33.65 26.39 16.12
N TYR A 132 34.08 25.75 15.03
CA TYR A 132 33.83 24.32 14.78
C TYR A 132 34.39 23.40 15.87
N ASP A 133 35.61 23.65 16.35
CA ASP A 133 36.24 22.79 17.36
C ASP A 133 35.49 22.84 18.70
N ILE A 134 35.00 24.02 19.07
CA ILE A 134 34.18 24.21 20.28
C ILE A 134 32.86 23.46 20.13
N LEU A 135 32.21 23.58 18.96
CA LEU A 135 30.97 22.86 18.68
C LEU A 135 31.16 21.34 18.72
N LEU A 136 32.28 20.82 18.20
CA LEU A 136 32.61 19.40 18.27
C LEU A 136 32.86 18.94 19.71
N LEU A 137 33.59 19.72 20.51
CA LEU A 137 33.82 19.41 21.93
C LEU A 137 32.50 19.36 22.71
N ILE A 138 31.59 20.30 22.44
CA ILE A 138 30.24 20.29 23.02
C ILE A 138 29.47 19.06 22.54
N ALA A 139 29.44 18.79 21.24
CA ALA A 139 28.72 17.65 20.67
C ALA A 139 29.24 16.31 21.22
N ALA A 140 30.55 16.18 21.45
CA ALA A 140 31.18 14.98 22.01
C ALA A 140 30.73 14.65 23.44
N ASN A 141 30.31 15.67 24.20
CA ASN A 141 29.85 15.54 25.59
C ASN A 141 28.32 15.57 25.72
N LEU A 142 27.58 15.60 24.61
CA LEU A 142 26.12 15.61 24.60
C LEU A 142 25.56 14.33 23.98
N HIS A 143 24.43 13.88 24.50
CA HIS A 143 23.59 12.95 23.74
C HIS A 143 23.01 13.67 22.53
N TYR A 144 22.73 12.92 21.47
CA TYR A 144 22.21 13.50 20.23
C TYR A 144 20.89 14.28 20.45
N SER A 145 20.03 13.81 21.36
CA SER A 145 18.80 14.53 21.72
C SER A 145 19.09 15.94 22.24
N ASP A 146 20.13 16.08 23.06
CA ASP A 146 20.45 17.34 23.73
C ASP A 146 21.12 18.30 22.76
N PHE A 147 22.00 17.77 21.90
CA PHE A 147 22.55 18.53 20.77
C PHE A 147 21.43 19.03 19.85
N ARG A 148 20.45 18.18 19.51
CA ARG A 148 19.31 18.61 18.70
C ARG A 148 18.50 19.69 19.42
N ASN A 149 18.22 19.55 20.72
CA ASN A 149 17.52 20.57 21.50
C ASN A 149 18.30 21.91 21.52
N LEU A 150 19.62 21.88 21.60
CA LEU A 150 20.48 23.07 21.45
C LEU A 150 20.23 23.76 20.08
N THR A 151 20.12 23.00 18.98
CA THR A 151 19.80 23.57 17.66
C THR A 151 18.36 24.12 17.55
N LEU A 152 17.47 23.76 18.47
CA LEU A 152 16.10 24.27 18.50
C LEU A 152 15.97 25.55 19.34
N ALA A 153 16.92 25.83 20.23
CA ALA A 153 16.86 26.97 21.16
C ALA A 153 16.84 28.34 20.47
N SER A 154 17.50 28.50 19.31
CA SER A 154 17.53 29.76 18.56
C SER A 154 17.82 29.53 17.08
N ARG A 155 17.26 30.37 16.19
CA ARG A 155 17.55 30.36 14.74
C ARG A 155 19.05 30.61 14.46
N HIS A 156 19.68 31.51 15.21
CA HIS A 156 21.12 31.79 15.07
C HIS A 156 21.98 30.62 15.56
N VAL A 157 21.58 29.94 16.63
CA VAL A 157 22.27 28.74 17.13
C VAL A 157 22.14 27.59 16.13
N ARG A 158 20.92 27.37 15.60
CA ARG A 158 20.68 26.39 14.54
C ARG A 158 21.56 26.66 13.33
N HIS A 159 21.60 27.92 12.88
CA HIS A 159 22.43 28.33 11.77
C HIS A 159 23.91 28.10 12.11
N ALA A 160 24.41 28.57 13.25
CA ALA A 160 25.81 28.34 13.63
C ALA A 160 26.18 26.85 13.68
N ALA A 161 25.28 26.02 14.23
CA ALA A 161 25.51 24.59 14.39
C ALA A 161 25.34 23.78 13.09
N LEU A 162 24.45 24.15 12.18
CA LEU A 162 24.11 23.37 10.98
C LEU A 162 24.59 23.98 9.66
N HIS A 163 25.12 25.21 9.67
CA HIS A 163 25.46 25.92 8.43
C HIS A 163 26.60 25.26 7.65
N ARG A 164 27.54 24.62 8.34
CA ARG A 164 28.74 24.07 7.71
C ARG A 164 28.63 22.60 7.32
N LEU A 165 27.80 21.83 8.03
CA LEU A 165 27.81 20.38 7.94
C LEU A 165 26.39 19.83 8.05
N PRO A 166 26.11 18.73 7.32
CA PRO A 166 24.82 18.08 7.42
C PRO A 166 24.58 17.63 8.88
N PRO A 167 23.32 17.57 9.34
CA PRO A 167 22.97 17.09 10.68
C PRO A 167 23.61 15.73 11.02
N ASP A 168 23.79 14.88 10.00
CA ASP A 168 24.39 13.54 10.10
C ASP A 168 25.84 13.54 10.55
N HIS A 169 26.56 14.65 10.33
CA HIS A 169 27.95 14.78 10.76
C HIS A 169 28.06 14.74 12.28
N TYR A 170 27.22 15.51 12.97
CA TYR A 170 27.26 15.64 14.43
C TYR A 170 26.83 14.36 15.14
N ILE A 171 26.00 13.53 14.49
CA ILE A 171 25.60 12.22 15.03
C ILE A 171 26.82 11.35 15.32
N ARG A 172 27.89 11.48 14.53
CA ARG A 172 29.11 10.69 14.71
C ARG A 172 29.83 11.02 16.02
N TYR A 173 29.71 12.25 16.49
CA TYR A 173 30.42 12.77 17.66
C TYR A 173 29.57 12.71 18.92
N THR A 174 28.24 12.78 18.81
CA THR A 174 27.32 12.65 19.94
C THR A 174 27.29 11.25 20.55
N CYS A 175 26.95 11.21 21.84
CA CYS A 175 26.95 10.03 22.71
C CYS A 175 28.36 9.48 23.03
N HIS A 176 28.51 8.92 24.23
CA HIS A 176 29.80 8.51 24.78
C HIS A 176 30.50 7.49 23.88
N PRO A 177 31.85 7.55 23.71
CA PRO A 177 32.61 6.61 22.89
C PRO A 177 32.37 5.13 23.24
N ASP A 178 32.23 4.82 24.53
CA ASP A 178 31.99 3.43 25.00
C ASP A 178 30.62 2.89 24.57
N GLU A 179 29.67 3.77 24.27
CA GLU A 179 28.34 3.41 23.75
C GLU A 179 28.30 3.36 22.21
N ARG A 180 29.41 3.66 21.51
CA ARG A 180 29.42 3.75 20.03
C ARG A 180 29.30 2.40 19.34
N THR A 181 29.71 1.31 19.98
CA THR A 181 29.59 -0.06 19.44
C THR A 181 28.14 -0.55 19.37
N GLY A 182 27.22 0.12 20.07
CA GLY A 182 25.79 -0.22 20.13
C GLY A 182 24.86 0.81 19.47
N ARG A 183 25.31 1.56 18.46
CA ARG A 183 24.43 2.54 17.79
C ARG A 183 23.32 1.84 17.00
N ILE A 184 22.08 2.08 17.42
CA ILE A 184 20.87 1.58 16.76
C ILE A 184 20.22 2.77 16.04
N ARG A 185 19.66 2.56 14.85
CA ARG A 185 18.92 3.63 14.16
C ARG A 185 17.48 3.71 14.68
N CYS A 186 17.00 4.92 14.91
CA CYS A 186 15.60 5.14 15.20
C CYS A 186 14.74 4.70 14.01
N PHE A 187 13.79 3.80 14.26
CA PHE A 187 12.89 3.28 13.25
C PHE A 187 12.12 4.39 12.50
N LEU A 188 11.72 5.46 13.19
CA LEU A 188 10.87 6.51 12.60
C LEU A 188 11.62 7.62 11.84
N CYS A 189 12.84 7.96 12.27
CA CYS A 189 13.58 9.08 11.68
C CYS A 189 14.98 8.70 11.18
N ASP A 190 15.37 7.43 11.25
CA ASP A 190 16.66 6.87 10.82
C ASP A 190 17.91 7.44 11.51
N ILE A 191 17.72 8.40 12.44
CA ILE A 191 18.79 8.99 13.24
C ILE A 191 19.42 7.90 14.13
N PRO A 192 20.74 7.67 14.03
CA PRO A 192 21.47 6.83 14.98
C PRO A 192 21.31 7.34 16.41
N CYS A 193 20.89 6.47 17.31
CA CYS A 193 20.79 6.71 18.73
C CYS A 193 21.59 5.66 19.51
N CYS A 194 22.13 6.08 20.66
CA CYS A 194 22.77 5.18 21.61
C CYS A 194 21.72 4.28 22.27
N THR A 195 22.10 3.12 22.82
CA THR A 195 21.14 2.22 23.49
C THR A 195 20.38 2.88 24.62
N SER A 196 21.01 3.82 25.36
CA SER A 196 20.37 4.63 26.40
C SER A 196 19.47 5.75 25.85
N CYS A 197 19.68 6.16 24.60
CA CYS A 197 18.91 7.18 23.89
C CYS A 197 17.69 6.62 23.14
N CYS A 198 17.68 5.33 22.86
CA CYS A 198 16.58 4.65 22.16
C CYS A 198 15.70 3.90 23.18
N THR A 199 14.40 3.89 22.96
CA THR A 199 13.43 3.10 23.72
C THR A 199 12.85 2.02 22.81
N PHE A 200 12.57 0.84 23.34
CA PHE A 200 11.94 -0.26 22.60
C PHE A 200 10.43 -0.16 22.75
N THR A 201 9.78 0.48 21.77
CA THR A 201 8.38 0.91 21.84
C THR A 201 7.53 0.08 20.90
N PRO A 202 6.35 -0.42 21.33
CA PRO A 202 5.40 -1.05 20.41
C PRO A 202 4.87 0.01 19.43
N ILE A 203 4.99 -0.26 18.13
CA ILE A 203 4.44 0.60 17.08
C ILE A 203 3.34 -0.19 16.37
N ARG A 204 2.17 0.42 16.23
CA ARG A 204 1.08 -0.14 15.42
C ARG A 204 1.50 -0.13 13.96
N GLN A 205 1.53 -1.30 13.33
CA GLN A 205 1.76 -1.38 11.89
C GLN A 205 0.49 -0.96 11.16
N SER A 206 0.63 0.00 10.25
CA SER A 206 -0.43 0.29 9.29
C SER A 206 -0.20 -0.53 8.00
N PRO A 207 -1.22 -0.65 7.13
CA PRO A 207 -1.11 -1.25 5.81
C PRO A 207 0.10 -0.81 4.99
N LEU A 208 0.41 0.48 5.04
CA LEU A 208 1.35 1.11 4.13
C LEU A 208 2.80 0.73 4.44
N PRO A 209 3.29 0.85 5.68
CA PRO A 209 4.57 0.29 6.07
C PRO A 209 4.67 -1.22 5.99
N PHE A 210 3.61 -1.96 6.30
CA PHE A 210 3.62 -3.42 6.13
C PHE A 210 3.94 -3.77 4.67
N HIS A 211 3.25 -3.14 3.72
CA HIS A 211 3.52 -3.34 2.30
C HIS A 211 4.93 -2.91 1.91
N LEU A 212 5.39 -1.78 2.43
CA LEU A 212 6.73 -1.30 2.20
C LEU A 212 7.76 -2.35 2.65
N GLU A 213 7.61 -2.97 3.82
CA GLU A 213 8.57 -3.93 4.36
C GLU A 213 8.46 -5.34 3.75
N SER A 214 7.24 -5.85 3.61
CA SER A 214 7.00 -7.24 3.20
C SER A 214 6.97 -7.40 1.68
N CYS A 215 6.57 -6.37 0.91
CA CYS A 215 6.45 -6.51 -0.54
C CYS A 215 7.75 -6.14 -1.26
N ARG A 216 8.07 -6.95 -2.27
CA ARG A 216 9.33 -6.90 -3.01
C ARG A 216 9.07 -6.64 -4.50
N PRO A 217 9.89 -5.82 -5.17
CA PRO A 217 9.72 -5.52 -6.57
C PRO A 217 10.28 -6.63 -7.48
N TYR A 218 9.53 -6.96 -8.51
CA TYR A 218 9.89 -7.88 -9.57
C TYR A 218 9.79 -7.16 -10.92
N CYS A 219 10.75 -7.42 -11.80
CA CYS A 219 10.61 -7.06 -13.20
C CYS A 219 9.55 -7.96 -13.86
N HIS A 220 8.97 -7.51 -14.96
CA HIS A 220 7.97 -8.26 -15.71
C HIS A 220 8.36 -9.72 -16.01
N GLY A 221 9.57 -9.96 -16.53
CA GLY A 221 10.02 -11.31 -16.89
C GLY A 221 10.18 -12.22 -15.67
N CYS A 222 10.76 -11.70 -14.58
CA CYS A 222 10.91 -12.45 -13.34
C CYS A 222 9.56 -12.66 -12.64
N TYR A 223 8.65 -11.71 -12.72
CA TYR A 223 7.29 -11.85 -12.20
C TYR A 223 6.55 -12.98 -12.90
N ILE A 224 6.55 -13.01 -14.24
CA ILE A 224 5.95 -14.11 -14.98
C ILE A 224 6.60 -15.42 -14.58
N THR A 225 7.94 -15.46 -14.52
CA THR A 225 8.66 -16.69 -14.16
C THR A 225 8.30 -17.16 -12.75
N HIS A 226 8.24 -16.25 -11.77
CA HIS A 226 7.99 -16.59 -10.37
C HIS A 226 6.54 -16.99 -10.13
N ILE A 227 5.57 -16.20 -10.58
CA ILE A 227 4.15 -16.48 -10.33
C ILE A 227 3.62 -17.61 -11.22
N HIS A 228 4.13 -17.77 -12.45
CA HIS A 228 3.65 -18.85 -13.32
C HIS A 228 4.38 -20.19 -13.07
N ARG A 229 5.64 -20.21 -12.64
CA ARG A 229 6.42 -21.46 -12.56
C ARG A 229 6.57 -22.06 -11.17
N ASP A 230 6.24 -21.33 -10.10
CA ASP A 230 6.15 -21.91 -8.76
C ASP A 230 4.69 -22.14 -8.36
N PRO A 231 4.05 -23.23 -8.84
CA PRO A 231 2.84 -23.75 -8.20
C PRO A 231 3.15 -24.40 -6.84
N HIS A 232 4.40 -24.33 -6.35
CA HIS A 232 4.93 -25.13 -5.24
C HIS A 232 4.64 -24.64 -3.82
N THR A 233 3.90 -23.54 -3.62
CA THR A 233 3.30 -23.22 -2.30
C THR A 233 1.88 -23.78 -2.15
N TYR A 234 1.52 -24.78 -2.95
CA TYR A 234 0.29 -25.57 -2.78
C TYR A 234 0.51 -26.68 -1.76
N ASP A 235 0.03 -26.47 -0.54
CA ASP A 235 -0.39 -27.57 0.32
C ASP A 235 -1.84 -27.92 -0.05
N GLY A 236 -2.03 -28.89 -0.95
CA GLY A 236 -3.31 -29.58 -1.19
C GLY A 236 -4.52 -28.77 -1.68
N ASN A 237 -4.81 -28.85 -2.98
CA ASN A 237 -6.14 -28.73 -3.63
C ASN A 237 -7.00 -27.46 -3.50
N GLU A 238 -6.74 -26.50 -2.60
CA GLU A 238 -7.52 -25.26 -2.58
C GLU A 238 -7.01 -24.25 -3.62
N LEU A 239 -7.92 -23.66 -4.40
CA LEU A 239 -7.61 -22.47 -5.22
C LEU A 239 -7.21 -21.32 -4.28
N MET A 240 -5.95 -21.29 -3.84
CA MET A 240 -5.46 -20.18 -3.04
C MET A 240 -5.63 -18.87 -3.80
N ALA A 241 -6.06 -17.85 -3.06
CA ALA A 241 -6.29 -16.53 -3.59
C ALA A 241 -5.06 -16.06 -4.37
N THR A 242 -5.26 -15.49 -5.57
CA THR A 242 -4.16 -14.90 -6.36
C THR A 242 -3.63 -13.61 -5.75
N THR A 243 -3.95 -13.34 -4.49
CA THR A 243 -3.73 -12.10 -3.78
C THR A 243 -3.17 -12.45 -2.42
N CYS A 244 -2.08 -11.80 -2.04
CA CYS A 244 -1.48 -11.92 -0.72
C CYS A 244 -2.52 -11.69 0.40
N GLU A 245 -2.66 -12.67 1.30
CA GLU A 245 -3.47 -12.58 2.53
C GLU A 245 -2.66 -12.15 3.75
N CYS A 246 -1.33 -12.03 3.64
CA CYS A 246 -0.47 -11.54 4.73
C CYS A 246 -0.79 -10.09 5.12
N HIS A 247 -1.47 -9.35 4.23
CA HIS A 247 -1.86 -7.99 4.54
C HIS A 247 -3.11 -7.97 5.42
N PRO A 248 -3.15 -7.17 6.51
CA PRO A 248 -4.35 -7.02 7.32
C PRO A 248 -5.52 -6.59 6.42
N GLU A 249 -6.49 -7.49 6.23
CA GLU A 249 -7.58 -7.31 5.26
C GLU A 249 -8.39 -6.05 5.68
N PRO A 250 -8.52 -5.02 4.82
CA PRO A 250 -9.51 -3.99 5.10
C PRO A 250 -10.87 -4.69 5.18
N SER A 251 -11.68 -4.33 6.17
CA SER A 251 -12.96 -5.00 6.44
C SER A 251 -13.77 -5.19 5.13
N ARG A 252 -14.33 -6.37 4.86
CA ARG A 252 -14.81 -6.79 3.52
C ARG A 252 -15.88 -5.90 2.85
N LEU A 253 -16.49 -4.97 3.58
CA LEU A 253 -17.44 -3.97 3.06
C LEU A 253 -16.76 -2.67 2.58
N GLN A 254 -15.45 -2.55 2.77
CA GLN A 254 -14.71 -1.30 2.70
C GLN A 254 -14.38 -0.83 1.29
N TRP A 255 -14.43 -1.68 0.26
CA TRP A 255 -14.18 -1.23 -1.12
C TRP A 255 -15.20 -0.17 -1.60
N LEU A 256 -16.46 -0.25 -1.14
CA LEU A 256 -17.49 0.74 -1.41
C LEU A 256 -17.25 2.01 -0.60
N TRP A 257 -16.79 1.88 0.65
CA TRP A 257 -16.44 3.01 1.52
C TRP A 257 -15.14 3.71 1.10
N ASP A 258 -14.14 2.99 0.58
CA ASP A 258 -12.91 3.54 0.03
C ASP A 258 -13.18 4.30 -1.28
N TYR A 259 -14.10 3.77 -2.11
CA TYR A 259 -14.57 4.43 -3.32
C TYR A 259 -15.40 5.70 -3.03
N LEU A 260 -16.27 5.66 -2.02
CA LEU A 260 -17.19 6.76 -1.71
C LEU A 260 -16.62 7.81 -0.74
N TYR A 261 -15.79 7.41 0.22
CA TYR A 261 -15.39 8.28 1.33
C TYR A 261 -13.91 8.62 1.37
N ARG A 262 -13.06 8.05 0.50
CA ARG A 262 -11.60 8.26 0.55
C ARG A 262 -11.10 8.16 2.00
N ALA A 263 -11.69 7.24 2.76
CA ALA A 263 -11.72 7.30 4.21
C ALA A 263 -10.38 6.83 4.77
N GLU A 264 -9.99 7.45 5.89
CA GLU A 264 -8.91 6.99 6.75
C GLU A 264 -8.99 5.47 6.93
N TYR A 265 -7.87 4.80 6.64
CA TYR A 265 -7.68 3.36 6.85
C TYR A 265 -8.17 2.99 8.26
N LEU A 266 -9.33 2.32 8.35
CA LEU A 266 -9.84 1.80 9.62
C LEU A 266 -8.81 0.84 10.21
N GLU A 267 -8.48 1.08 11.49
CA GLU A 267 -7.50 0.34 12.27
C GLU A 267 -7.82 -1.17 12.23
N THR A 268 -7.07 -1.92 11.44
CA THR A 268 -7.05 -3.38 11.53
C THR A 268 -6.40 -3.79 12.84
N GLU A 269 -6.80 -4.95 13.39
CA GLU A 269 -6.34 -5.44 14.70
C GLU A 269 -4.81 -5.58 14.78
N ASN A 270 -4.19 -4.49 15.23
CA ASN A 270 -3.17 -4.39 16.26
C ASN A 270 -2.00 -5.39 16.19
N THR A 271 -1.40 -5.62 15.01
CA THR A 271 -0.01 -6.12 14.98
C THR A 271 0.91 -5.01 15.50
N GLN A 272 1.15 -5.05 16.81
CA GLN A 272 2.14 -4.20 17.46
C GLN A 272 3.49 -4.88 17.35
N GLU A 273 4.38 -4.27 16.60
CA GLU A 273 5.77 -4.71 16.55
C GLU A 273 6.61 -3.76 17.39
N ARG A 274 7.46 -4.32 18.25
CA ARG A 274 8.38 -3.51 19.06
C ARG A 274 9.57 -3.10 18.21
N ARG A 275 9.81 -1.79 18.13
CA ARG A 275 10.90 -1.20 17.35
C ARG A 275 11.67 -0.20 18.21
N HIS A 276 12.93 0.03 17.85
CA HIS A 276 13.76 1.04 18.52
C HIS A 276 13.37 2.45 18.06
N VAL A 277 12.97 3.29 18.99
CA VAL A 277 12.52 4.67 18.74
C VAL A 277 13.38 5.62 19.57
N CYS A 278 13.90 6.70 18.98
CA CYS A 278 14.67 7.68 19.74
C CYS A 278 13.80 8.39 20.79
N ARG A 279 14.41 8.84 21.89
CA ARG A 279 13.73 9.55 22.98
C ARG A 279 12.73 10.62 22.53
N GLN A 280 13.09 11.40 21.50
CA GLN A 280 12.21 12.46 20.99
C GLN A 280 11.03 11.94 20.17
N CYS A 281 11.18 10.83 19.44
CA CYS A 281 10.02 10.22 18.81
C CYS A 281 9.14 9.55 19.87
N ASN A 282 9.73 8.98 20.92
CA ASN A 282 9.01 8.33 22.01
C ASN A 282 8.11 9.27 22.85
N THR A 283 8.21 10.60 22.69
CA THR A 283 7.28 11.55 23.30
C THR A 283 5.97 11.69 22.54
N LEU A 284 5.89 11.14 21.31
CA LEU A 284 4.68 11.14 20.49
C LEU A 284 3.73 10.06 20.99
N ASN A 285 2.42 10.31 20.90
CA ASN A 285 1.42 9.26 21.16
C ASN A 285 1.42 8.21 20.02
N ASP A 286 0.84 7.04 20.27
CA ASP A 286 0.79 5.93 19.29
C ASP A 286 0.24 6.38 17.92
N ARG A 287 -0.82 7.18 17.92
CA ARG A 287 -1.44 7.70 16.68
C ARG A 287 -0.48 8.59 15.89
N GLU A 288 0.28 9.44 16.57
CA GLU A 288 1.29 10.32 15.97
C GLU A 288 2.51 9.53 15.48
N LEU A 289 2.93 8.48 16.21
CA LEU A 289 3.97 7.56 15.78
C LEU A 289 3.57 6.87 14.47
N THR A 290 2.37 6.27 14.43
CA THR A 290 1.82 5.63 13.22
C THR A 290 1.71 6.64 12.08
N LYS A 291 1.12 7.81 12.31
CA LYS A 291 1.01 8.85 11.28
C LYS A 291 2.37 9.33 10.76
N LYS A 292 3.38 9.40 11.61
CA LYS A 292 4.75 9.75 11.21
C LYS A 292 5.38 8.63 10.39
N TRP A 293 5.17 7.38 10.79
CA TRP A 293 5.62 6.21 10.06
C TRP A 293 4.96 6.11 8.68
N ASP A 294 3.65 6.30 8.60
CA ASP A 294 2.89 6.30 7.34
C ASP A 294 3.36 7.39 6.39
N ARG A 295 3.65 8.58 6.90
CA ARG A 295 4.22 9.66 6.05
C ARG A 295 5.58 9.28 5.49
N ARG A 296 6.44 8.68 6.31
CA ARG A 296 7.74 8.17 5.86
C ARG A 296 7.56 7.06 4.84
N ALA A 297 6.69 6.09 5.12
CA ALA A 297 6.43 4.95 4.25
C ALA A 297 5.84 5.37 2.91
N MET A 298 4.91 6.33 2.92
CA MET A 298 4.36 6.95 1.71
C MET A 298 5.48 7.63 0.93
N TRP A 299 6.32 8.40 1.61
CA TRP A 299 7.43 9.10 0.96
C TRP A 299 8.43 8.11 0.33
N GLU A 300 8.78 7.02 1.00
CA GLU A 300 9.66 5.96 0.47
C GLU A 300 9.02 5.20 -0.70
N LEU A 301 7.71 4.96 -0.68
CA LEU A 301 6.98 4.37 -1.81
C LEU A 301 6.96 5.30 -3.03
N MET A 302 6.84 6.61 -2.80
CA MET A 302 6.89 7.62 -3.86
C MET A 302 8.31 7.87 -4.38
N HIS A 303 9.34 7.64 -3.55
CA HIS A 303 10.76 7.82 -3.85
C HIS A 303 11.52 6.50 -3.63
N PRO A 304 11.30 5.49 -4.49
CA PRO A 304 11.89 4.17 -4.31
C PRO A 304 13.44 4.17 -4.39
N GLU A 305 14.05 5.24 -4.90
CA GLU A 305 15.48 5.53 -4.80
C GLU A 305 16.00 5.84 -3.41
N ALA A 306 15.14 6.27 -2.50
CA ALA A 306 15.53 6.51 -1.12
C ALA A 306 15.77 5.21 -0.35
N ARG A 307 15.26 4.07 -0.84
CA ARG A 307 15.38 2.79 -0.17
C ARG A 307 16.19 1.79 -0.98
N GLU A 308 17.21 1.26 -0.33
CA GLU A 308 18.07 0.23 -0.90
C GLU A 308 17.25 -1.02 -1.28
N GLY A 309 17.48 -1.53 -2.48
CA GLY A 309 16.81 -2.73 -3.01
C GLY A 309 15.40 -2.51 -3.58
N MET A 310 14.74 -1.36 -3.38
CA MET A 310 13.42 -1.09 -3.97
C MET A 310 13.45 -0.79 -5.47
N ASN A 311 14.63 -0.45 -5.99
CA ASN A 311 14.84 -0.19 -7.42
C ASN A 311 15.38 -1.38 -8.20
N SER A 312 15.68 -2.50 -7.55
CA SER A 312 16.19 -3.69 -8.23
C SER A 312 15.18 -4.82 -8.13
N CYS A 313 14.95 -5.53 -9.23
CA CYS A 313 14.19 -6.77 -9.18
C CYS A 313 14.84 -7.75 -8.19
N VAL A 314 14.06 -8.33 -7.28
CA VAL A 314 14.62 -9.25 -6.27
C VAL A 314 15.31 -10.48 -6.88
N MET A 315 14.75 -11.02 -7.96
CA MET A 315 15.25 -12.22 -8.62
C MET A 315 16.47 -11.95 -9.51
N CYS A 316 16.36 -11.06 -10.50
CA CYS A 316 17.46 -10.83 -11.47
C CYS A 316 18.36 -9.63 -11.14
N LYS A 317 18.09 -8.89 -10.06
CA LYS A 317 18.81 -7.67 -9.63
C LYS A 317 18.85 -6.52 -10.65
N LYS A 318 18.21 -6.66 -11.83
CA LYS A 318 18.10 -5.59 -12.82
C LYS A 318 17.35 -4.40 -12.24
N ASP A 319 17.81 -3.21 -12.58
CA ASP A 319 17.14 -1.96 -12.24
C ASP A 319 15.74 -1.94 -12.88
N VAL A 320 14.72 -1.71 -12.06
CA VAL A 320 13.32 -1.58 -12.46
C VAL A 320 12.84 -0.14 -12.41
N ARG A 321 13.75 0.83 -12.18
CA ARG A 321 13.45 2.26 -12.34
C ARG A 321 12.94 2.54 -13.74
N GLY A 322 11.81 3.25 -13.81
CA GLY A 322 11.20 3.58 -15.10
C GLY A 322 10.46 2.40 -15.77
N ALA A 323 10.64 1.16 -15.33
CA ALA A 323 9.91 0.00 -15.82
C ALA A 323 8.62 -0.24 -15.02
N LEU A 324 7.77 -1.14 -15.53
CA LEU A 324 6.61 -1.61 -14.79
C LEU A 324 7.07 -2.53 -13.65
N ARG A 325 6.66 -2.20 -12.43
CA ARG A 325 6.96 -2.99 -11.23
C ARG A 325 5.80 -3.91 -10.86
N TRP A 326 6.16 -5.14 -10.53
CA TRP A 326 5.26 -6.11 -9.92
C TRP A 326 5.67 -6.32 -8.48
N TRP A 327 4.71 -6.32 -7.57
CA TRP A 327 4.96 -6.43 -6.15
C TRP A 327 4.54 -7.81 -5.69
N VAL A 328 5.47 -8.53 -5.09
CA VAL A 328 5.26 -9.88 -4.57
C VAL A 328 5.56 -9.84 -3.09
N CYS A 329 4.68 -10.42 -2.28
CA CYS A 329 4.92 -10.51 -0.84
C CYS A 329 6.10 -11.46 -0.59
N GLY A 330 7.08 -11.03 0.20
CA GLY A 330 8.23 -11.83 0.57
C GLY A 330 7.91 -13.00 1.50
N GLU A 331 6.76 -12.97 2.18
CA GLU A 331 6.32 -14.03 3.09
C GLU A 331 5.53 -15.12 2.35
N CYS A 332 4.43 -14.78 1.67
CA CYS A 332 3.60 -15.77 0.98
C CYS A 332 3.97 -16.00 -0.50
N GLY A 333 4.84 -15.18 -1.10
CA GLY A 333 5.18 -15.29 -2.52
C GLY A 333 4.06 -14.92 -3.50
N LEU A 334 2.90 -14.47 -3.01
CA LEU A 334 1.75 -14.08 -3.84
C LEU A 334 1.85 -12.63 -4.33
N GLU A 335 1.15 -12.32 -5.43
CA GLU A 335 1.04 -10.95 -5.93
C GLU A 335 0.36 -10.05 -4.88
N CYS A 336 1.00 -8.93 -4.58
CA CYS A 336 0.40 -7.86 -3.82
C CYS A 336 -0.43 -6.96 -4.75
N THR A 337 -1.75 -6.95 -4.57
CA THR A 337 -2.69 -6.14 -5.38
C THR A 337 -3.09 -4.83 -4.71
N SER A 338 -2.38 -4.42 -3.67
CA SER A 338 -2.71 -3.22 -2.91
C SER A 338 -2.54 -1.94 -3.72
N GLY A 339 -3.46 -1.00 -3.50
CA GLY A 339 -3.43 0.33 -4.12
C GLY A 339 -2.26 1.21 -3.64
N VAL A 340 -1.50 0.79 -2.62
CA VAL A 340 -0.31 1.55 -2.18
C VAL A 340 0.85 1.46 -3.16
N HIS A 341 0.86 0.43 -4.01
CA HIS A 341 1.92 0.14 -4.96
C HIS A 341 1.71 0.76 -6.35
N LEU A 342 0.84 1.76 -6.46
CA LEU A 342 0.43 2.32 -7.74
C LEU A 342 1.54 3.06 -8.52
N ALA A 343 2.79 3.08 -8.03
CA ALA A 343 3.93 3.87 -8.54
C ALA A 343 5.00 3.10 -9.37
#